data_AF-R9GRH5-F1
#
_entry.id   AF-R9GRH5-F1
#
_cell.length_a   1.000
_cell.length_b   1.000
_cell.length_c   1.000
_cell.angle_alpha   90.00
_cell.angle_beta   90.00
_cell.angle_gamma   90.00
#
_symmetry.space_group_name_H-M   'P 1'
#
loop_
_entity.id
_entity.type
_entity.pdbx_description
1 polymer ?
#
loop_
_entity_poly.entity_id
_entity_poly.type
_entity_poly.pdbx_seq_one_letter_code
_entity_poly.pdbx_strand_id
1 'polypeptide(L)' 'MNVQRLQLFQVYVLHENEKLRFHMQIDAERQFKITDPSVCPDKYMQMESALHDAIMEYAKEDELYLNARERTT' A
#
# COMPACT_ATOMS: atom_id res chain seq x y z
N MET A 1 -12.89 -13.63 7.77
CA MET A 1 -12.59 -12.63 6.72
C MET A 1 -11.19 -12.95 6.22
N ASN A 2 -11.06 -13.79 5.19
CA ASN A 2 -9.76 -14.19 4.67
C ASN A 2 -9.18 -13.02 3.89
N VAL A 3 -8.31 -12.22 4.52
CA VAL A 3 -7.39 -11.30 3.85
C VAL A 3 -6.37 -12.17 3.12
N GLN A 4 -6.80 -12.84 2.03
CA GLN A 4 -5.95 -13.84 1.38
C GLN A 4 -5.05 -13.24 0.32
N ARG A 5 -5.38 -12.06 -0.23
CA ARG A 5 -4.51 -11.30 -1.12
C ARG A 5 -4.75 -9.80 -0.99
N LEU A 6 -3.72 -9.10 -0.57
CA LEU A 6 -3.67 -7.64 -0.47
C LEU A 6 -3.51 -7.06 -1.88
N GLN A 7 -4.57 -7.16 -2.68
CA GLN A 7 -4.55 -6.72 -4.08
C GLN A 7 -4.77 -5.22 -4.22
N LEU A 8 -5.41 -4.60 -3.23
CA LEU A 8 -5.77 -3.19 -3.22
C LEU A 8 -5.34 -2.57 -1.88
N PHE A 9 -4.49 -1.55 -1.97
CA PHE A 9 -3.96 -0.79 -0.84
C PHE A 9 -4.54 0.62 -0.88
N GLN A 10 -4.95 1.14 0.27
CA GLN A 10 -5.41 2.51 0.37
C GLN A 10 -4.34 3.35 1.05
N VAL A 11 -3.84 4.37 0.35
CA VAL A 11 -2.80 5.26 0.85
C VAL A 11 -3.46 6.58 1.27
N TYR A 12 -3.11 7.05 2.46
CA TYR A 12 -3.51 8.35 2.97
C TYR A 12 -2.29 9.25 3.05
N VAL A 13 -2.38 10.43 2.44
CA VAL A 13 -1.30 11.42 2.43
C VAL A 13 -1.83 12.78 2.87
N LEU A 14 -0.95 13.57 3.47
CA LEU A 14 -1.22 14.98 3.75
C LEU A 14 -0.52 15.81 2.68
N HIS A 15 -1.29 16.43 1.78
CA HIS A 15 -0.78 17.32 0.74
C HIS A 15 -1.38 18.71 0.94
N GLU A 16 -0.56 19.74 1.06
CA GLU A 16 -1.03 21.15 1.20
C GLU A 16 -2.09 21.36 2.29
N ASN A 17 -1.91 20.73 3.47
CA ASN A 17 -2.89 20.71 4.58
C ASN A 17 -4.21 19.96 4.30
N GLU A 18 -4.36 19.35 3.14
CA GLU A 18 -5.49 18.50 2.77
C GLU A 18 -5.14 17.02 2.92
N LYS A 19 -6.06 16.26 3.51
CA LYS A 19 -5.94 14.81 3.61
C LYS A 19 -6.46 14.20 2.33
N LEU A 20 -5.54 13.73 1.50
CA LEU A 20 -5.86 13.02 0.28
C LEU A 20 -5.80 11.52 0.54
N ARG A 21 -6.66 10.79 -0.17
CA ARG A 21 -6.55 9.33 -0.26
C ARG A 21 -6.56 8.92 -1.72
N PHE A 22 -5.80 7.89 -2.01
CA PHE A 22 -5.84 7.23 -3.29
C PHE A 22 -5.62 5.73 -3.11
N HIS A 23 -5.96 4.97 -4.14
CA HIS A 23 -5.82 3.53 -4.16
C HIS A 23 -4.62 3.13 -5.00
N MET A 24 -3.91 2.12 -4.53
CA MET A 24 -2.88 1.44 -5.28
C MET A 24 -3.28 -0.02 -5.42
N GLN A 25 -3.15 -0.56 -6.63
CA GLN A 25 -3.47 -1.96 -6.91
C GLN A 25 -2.25 -2.68 -7.45
N ILE A 26 -2.14 -3.96 -7.14
CA ILE A 26 -1.09 -4.81 -7.68
C ILE A 26 -1.37 -5.13 -9.16
N ASP A 27 -0.37 -4.90 -10.00
CA ASP A 27 -0.40 -5.25 -11.42
C ASP A 27 0.10 -6.70 -11.66
N ALA A 28 0.07 -7.17 -12.92
CA ALA A 28 0.57 -8.49 -13.32
C ALA A 28 2.06 -8.71 -12.94
N GLU A 29 2.85 -7.65 -12.91
CA GLU A 29 4.26 -7.67 -12.50
C GLU A 29 4.46 -7.66 -10.97
N ARG A 30 3.38 -7.78 -10.19
CA ARG A 30 3.39 -7.68 -8.71
C ARG A 30 3.84 -6.33 -8.16
N GLN A 31 3.74 -5.27 -8.96
CA GLN A 31 4.01 -3.90 -8.52
C GLN A 31 2.71 -3.19 -8.13
N PHE A 32 2.75 -2.43 -7.04
CA PHE A 32 1.63 -1.58 -6.64
C PHE A 32 1.67 -0.32 -7.49
N LYS A 33 0.61 -0.12 -8.27
CA LYS A 33 0.43 1.01 -9.19
C LYS A 33 -0.73 1.86 -8.73
N ILE A 34 -0.64 3.17 -8.89
CA ILE A 34 -1.75 4.09 -8.58
C ILE A 34 -2.86 3.84 -9.59
N THR A 35 -4.04 3.46 -9.11
CA THR A 35 -5.16 3.12 -10.01
C THR A 35 -5.92 4.34 -10.52
N ASP A 36 -5.88 5.44 -9.77
CA ASP A 36 -6.58 6.67 -10.11
C ASP A 36 -5.62 7.86 -10.03
N PRO A 37 -5.06 8.29 -11.17
CA PRO A 37 -4.12 9.40 -11.21
C PRO A 37 -4.81 10.76 -11.03
N SER A 38 -6.13 10.86 -11.19
CA SER A 38 -6.86 12.13 -11.02
C SER A 38 -6.95 12.56 -9.56
N VAL A 39 -6.92 11.61 -8.62
CA VAL A 39 -6.94 11.89 -7.18
C VAL A 39 -5.54 11.94 -6.55
N CYS A 40 -4.50 11.61 -7.32
CA CYS A 40 -3.12 11.58 -6.86
C CYS A 40 -2.39 12.85 -7.28
N PRO A 41 -1.87 13.66 -6.34
CA PRO A 41 -1.04 14.81 -6.70
C PRO A 41 0.22 14.35 -7.43
N ASP A 42 0.67 15.15 -8.40
CA ASP A 42 1.83 14.87 -9.28
C ASP A 42 3.08 14.43 -8.50
N LYS A 43 3.30 15.05 -7.33
CA LYS A 43 4.41 14.73 -6.43
C LYS A 43 4.40 13.27 -5.96
N TYR A 44 3.23 12.72 -5.65
CA TYR A 44 3.09 11.33 -5.20
C TYR A 44 3.05 10.35 -6.37
N MET A 45 2.61 10.81 -7.54
CA MET A 45 2.64 10.02 -8.77
C MET A 45 4.07 9.63 -9.16
N GLN A 46 5.02 10.57 -9.00
CA GLN A 46 6.45 10.28 -9.20
C GLN A 46 7.06 9.40 -8.09
N MET A 47 6.41 9.31 -6.93
CA MET A 47 6.83 8.47 -5.80
C MET A 47 6.19 7.08 -5.80
N GLU A 48 5.53 6.68 -6.89
CA GLU A 48 4.86 5.38 -7.00
C GLU A 48 5.77 4.20 -6.59
N SER A 49 7.03 4.20 -7.03
CA SER A 49 7.99 3.16 -6.67
C SER A 49 8.33 3.16 -5.18
N ALA A 50 8.42 4.33 -4.55
CA ALA A 50 8.68 4.43 -3.12
C ALA A 50 7.47 3.99 -2.28
N LEU A 51 6.26 4.30 -2.75
CA LEU A 51 5.02 3.85 -2.13
C LEU A 51 4.87 2.32 -2.25
N HIS A 52 5.22 1.74 -3.40
CA HIS A 52 5.26 0.29 -3.57
C HIS A 52 6.18 -0.38 -2.56
N ASP A 53 7.41 0.12 -2.40
CA ASP A 53 8.38 -0.45 -1.46
C ASP A 53 7.89 -0.35 -0.01
N ALA A 54 7.33 0.80 0.39
CA ALA A 54 6.75 0.99 1.71
C ALA A 54 5.56 0.06 1.99
N ILE A 55 4.69 -0.18 0.99
CA ILE A 55 3.58 -1.14 1.11
C ILE A 55 4.12 -2.56 1.30
N MET A 56 5.17 -2.93 0.55
CA MET A 56 5.79 -4.25 0.65
C MET A 56 6.50 -4.45 1.99
N GLU A 57 7.15 -3.43 2.53
CA GLU A 57 7.75 -3.45 3.87
C GLU A 57 6.68 -3.62 4.95
N TYR A 58 5.61 -2.82 4.90
CA TYR A 58 4.48 -2.92 5.81
C TYR A 58 3.83 -4.32 5.77
N ALA A 59 3.66 -4.89 4.58
CA ALA A 59 3.10 -6.24 4.42
C ALA A 59 4.01 -7.33 5.00
N LYS A 60 5.34 -7.18 4.90
CA LYS A 60 6.31 -8.09 5.54
C LYS A 60 6.23 -8.00 7.07
N GLU A 61 6.08 -6.81 7.62
CA GLU A 61 5.89 -6.62 9.05
C GLU A 61 4.59 -7.30 9.52
N ASP A 62 3.49 -7.13 8.81
CA ASP A 62 2.21 -7.78 9.14
C ASP A 62 2.31 -9.31 9.14
N GLU A 63 2.96 -9.89 8.11
CA GLU A 63 3.24 -11.32 8.05
C GLU A 63 4.11 -11.78 9.23
N LEU A 64 5.09 -10.99 9.64
CA LEU A 64 5.93 -11.28 10.80
C LEU A 64 5.10 -11.26 12.11
N TYR A 65 4.19 -10.29 12.27
CA TYR A 65 3.29 -10.20 13.43
C TYR A 65 2.30 -11.36 13.51
N LEU A 66 1.73 -11.79 12.38
CA LEU A 66 0.87 -12.98 12.34
C LEU A 66 1.65 -14.24 12.72
N ASN A 67 2.82 -14.46 12.10
CA ASN A 67 3.67 -15.62 12.39
C ASN A 67 4.17 -15.63 13.85
N ALA A 68 4.43 -14.47 14.45
CA ALA A 68 4.84 -14.36 15.85
C ALA A 68 3.70 -14.69 16.83
N ARG A 69 2.44 -14.36 16.50
CA ARG A 69 1.25 -14.72 17.27
C ARG A 69 0.90 -16.21 17.19
N GLU A 70 1.20 -16.86 16.08
CA GLU A 70 0.90 -18.29 15.89
C GLU A 70 1.90 -19.22 16.62
N ARG A 71 3.06 -18.72 17.07
CA ARG A 71 4.05 -19.52 17.83
C ARG A 71 3.86 -19.51 19.35
N THR A 72 2.90 -18.76 19.88
CA THR A 72 2.63 -18.66 21.32
C THR A 72 1.38 -19.43 21.78
N THR A 73 0.80 -20.27 20.92
CA THR A 73 -0.27 -21.23 21.26
C THR A 73 0.24 -22.65 21.11
#